data_AF-A0A1U7SDC5-F1
#
_entry.id   AF-A0A1U7SDC5-F1
#
_cell.length_a   1.000
_cell.length_b   1.000
_cell.length_c   1.000
_cell.angle_alpha   90.00
_cell.angle_beta   90.00
_cell.angle_gamma   90.00
#
_symmetry.space_group_name_H-M   'P 1'
#
loop_
_entity.id
_entity.type
_entity.pdbx_description
1 polymer ?
#
loop_
_entity_poly.entity_id
_entity_poly.type
_entity_poly.pdbx_seq_one_letter_code
_entity_poly.pdbx_strand_id
1 'polypeptide(L)'
;MTGEASVSNTTQLGIAQTILTTVYSVAFIGGVTGVIAMSFFLVKMNTLSVTTTAIVNLVVVHSLLLLTVPFRLHYYINGKWVFGLPFCKAVSATLHIHMYLTFLFYVVTLVIRWLVFFQWKDKVEFYRKLHAVGASAAVWTVVSLIVVPVFRFQYGTSGTYNNTTCFNFQEELKQGSVKVLNYIMIGIVPCITCILLALQIFIIHKVVRRISGSIWSHQEFWAQIKSLIFLTIIIICFLPYHLFRIYYIEHVNENYQLENCNEITLSITAISCLDLLAFVLSGSRLKHKVTVFRDKFTCC
;
A
#
# COMPACT_ATOMS: atom_id res chain seq x y z
N MET A 1 38.45 -18.20 10.80
CA MET A 1 37.75 -16.92 11.00
C MET A 1 37.28 -16.26 9.69
N THR A 2 38.03 -16.27 8.58
CA THR A 2 37.56 -15.75 7.27
C THR A 2 36.57 -16.67 6.53
N GLY A 3 36.64 -17.98 6.77
CA GLY A 3 35.72 -18.98 6.21
C GLY A 3 34.30 -18.96 6.81
N GLU A 4 34.16 -18.76 8.13
CA GLU A 4 32.84 -18.70 8.78
C GLU A 4 32.08 -17.42 8.44
N ALA A 5 32.77 -16.28 8.32
CA ALA A 5 32.15 -15.02 7.90
C ALA A 5 31.66 -15.06 6.44
N SER A 6 32.42 -15.67 5.53
CA SER A 6 32.03 -15.81 4.12
C SER A 6 30.89 -16.80 3.92
N VAL A 7 30.88 -17.92 4.64
CA VAL A 7 29.77 -18.89 4.63
C VAL A 7 28.51 -18.26 5.24
N SER A 8 28.60 -17.60 6.40
CA SER A 8 27.47 -16.91 7.04
C SER A 8 26.85 -15.85 6.11
N ASN A 9 27.67 -15.05 5.43
CA ASN A 9 27.19 -14.03 4.50
C ASN A 9 26.49 -14.61 3.27
N THR A 10 26.97 -15.75 2.75
CA THR A 10 26.36 -16.43 1.60
C THR A 10 25.00 -17.03 1.97
N THR A 11 24.89 -17.64 3.15
CA THR A 11 23.63 -18.21 3.64
C THR A 11 22.59 -17.12 3.92
N GLN A 12 23.00 -15.99 4.52
CA GLN A 12 22.13 -14.82 4.76
C GLN A 12 21.59 -14.22 3.46
N LEU A 13 22.43 -14.12 2.42
CA LEU A 13 22.00 -13.62 1.10
C LEU A 13 20.95 -14.54 0.47
N GLY A 14 21.15 -15.87 0.53
CA GLY A 14 20.19 -16.84 0.01
C GLY A 14 18.85 -16.83 0.74
N ILE A 15 18.86 -16.63 2.06
CA ILE A 15 17.64 -16.49 2.87
C ILE A 15 16.88 -15.22 2.45
N ALA A 16 17.55 -14.08 2.35
CA ALA A 16 16.92 -12.82 1.95
C ALA A 16 16.28 -12.92 0.56
N GLN A 17 17.00 -13.49 -0.42
CA GLN A 17 16.47 -13.73 -1.78
C GLN A 17 15.23 -14.63 -1.76
N THR A 18 15.23 -15.68 -0.94
CA THR A 18 14.09 -16.60 -0.81
C THR A 18 12.87 -15.88 -0.24
N ILE A 19 13.05 -15.08 0.82
CA ILE A 19 11.97 -14.29 1.44
C ILE A 19 11.41 -13.29 0.43
N LEU A 20 12.28 -12.51 -0.22
CA LEU A 20 11.88 -11.49 -1.20
C LEU A 20 11.11 -12.13 -2.36
N THR A 21 11.64 -13.22 -2.93
CA THR A 21 10.97 -13.96 -4.00
C THR A 21 9.59 -14.45 -3.56
N THR A 22 9.47 -14.98 -2.34
CA THR A 22 8.19 -15.45 -1.80
C THR A 22 7.18 -14.32 -1.63
N VAL A 23 7.58 -13.22 -0.97
CA VAL A 23 6.70 -12.07 -0.71
C VAL A 23 6.21 -11.45 -2.01
N TYR A 24 7.11 -11.22 -2.98
CA TYR A 24 6.73 -10.66 -4.27
C TYR A 24 5.86 -11.62 -5.10
N SER A 25 6.07 -12.94 -5.00
CA SER A 25 5.22 -13.93 -5.69
C SER A 25 3.79 -13.93 -5.12
N VAL A 26 3.67 -13.89 -3.79
CA VAL A 26 2.37 -13.79 -3.11
C VAL A 26 1.66 -12.48 -3.48
N ALA A 27 2.38 -11.36 -3.43
CA ALA A 27 1.85 -10.06 -3.82
C ALA A 27 1.41 -10.04 -5.30
N PHE A 28 2.19 -10.67 -6.19
CA PHE A 28 1.86 -10.75 -7.60
C PHE A 28 0.59 -11.56 -7.86
N ILE A 29 0.55 -12.81 -7.42
CA ILE A 29 -0.58 -13.72 -7.68
C ILE A 29 -1.86 -13.18 -7.03
N GLY A 30 -1.79 -12.83 -5.74
CA GLY A 30 -2.94 -12.34 -5.01
C GLY A 30 -3.38 -10.95 -5.45
N GLY A 31 -2.42 -10.06 -5.73
CA GLY A 31 -2.69 -8.70 -6.21
C GLY A 31 -3.32 -8.68 -7.60
N VAL A 32 -2.80 -9.45 -8.57
CA VAL A 32 -3.39 -9.58 -9.91
C VAL A 32 -4.81 -10.12 -9.81
N THR A 33 -5.01 -11.17 -9.01
CA THR A 33 -6.35 -11.74 -8.77
C THR A 33 -7.30 -10.69 -8.18
N GLY A 34 -6.84 -9.93 -7.17
CA GLY A 34 -7.61 -8.86 -6.53
C GLY A 34 -7.97 -7.73 -7.48
N VAL A 35 -7.02 -7.25 -8.28
CA VAL A 35 -7.21 -6.21 -9.31
C VAL A 35 -8.24 -6.64 -10.34
N ILE A 36 -8.12 -7.86 -10.90
CA ILE A 36 -9.06 -8.38 -11.90
C ILE A 36 -10.46 -8.51 -11.29
N ALA A 37 -10.58 -9.13 -10.12
CA ALA A 37 -11.87 -9.36 -9.46
C ALA A 37 -12.55 -8.03 -9.08
N MET A 38 -11.79 -7.07 -8.55
CA MET A 38 -12.32 -5.75 -8.20
C MET A 38 -12.72 -4.97 -9.45
N SER A 39 -11.93 -5.03 -10.54
CA SER A 39 -12.26 -4.35 -11.79
C SER A 39 -13.59 -4.84 -12.37
N PHE A 40 -13.82 -6.17 -12.37
CA PHE A 40 -15.10 -6.74 -12.78
C PHE A 40 -16.26 -6.29 -11.88
N PHE A 41 -16.03 -6.19 -10.57
CA PHE A 41 -17.03 -5.68 -9.63
C PHE A 41 -17.35 -4.21 -9.89
N LEU A 42 -16.34 -3.37 -10.16
CA LEU A 42 -16.51 -1.95 -10.47
C LEU A 42 -17.28 -1.73 -11.78
N VAL A 43 -17.02 -2.51 -12.83
CA VAL A 43 -17.76 -2.42 -14.10
C VAL A 43 -19.24 -2.74 -13.91
N LYS A 44 -19.58 -3.67 -13.02
CA LYS A 44 -20.98 -3.99 -12.67
C LYS A 44 -21.64 -2.92 -11.80
N MET A 45 -20.87 -2.08 -11.11
CA MET A 45 -21.40 -0.99 -10.29
C MET A 45 -21.69 0.22 -11.18
N ASN A 46 -22.97 0.43 -11.52
CA ASN A 46 -23.40 1.59 -12.33
C ASN A 46 -23.43 2.92 -11.55
N THR A 47 -22.65 3.06 -10.46
CA THR A 47 -22.66 4.25 -9.60
C THR A 47 -21.25 4.75 -9.29
N LEU A 48 -20.94 5.93 -9.83
CA LEU A 48 -19.76 6.69 -9.43
C LEU A 48 -20.05 7.37 -8.09
N SER A 49 -19.24 7.07 -7.09
CA SER A 49 -19.21 7.71 -5.78
C SER A 49 -17.77 8.05 -5.42
N VAL A 50 -17.55 8.97 -4.48
CA VAL A 50 -16.19 9.33 -4.03
C VAL A 50 -15.41 8.10 -3.55
N THR A 51 -16.08 7.18 -2.85
CA THR A 51 -15.50 5.89 -2.42
C THR A 51 -15.16 5.00 -3.62
N THR A 52 -16.05 4.91 -4.62
CA THR A 52 -15.80 4.14 -5.85
C THR A 52 -14.60 4.73 -6.61
N THR A 53 -14.49 6.06 -6.69
CA THR A 53 -13.34 6.75 -7.31
C THR A 53 -12.04 6.45 -6.57
N ALA A 54 -12.02 6.45 -5.23
CA ALA A 54 -10.83 6.06 -4.47
C ALA A 54 -10.43 4.59 -4.73
N ILE A 55 -11.39 3.68 -4.84
CA ILE A 55 -11.13 2.27 -5.18
C ILE A 55 -10.56 2.13 -6.61
N VAL A 56 -11.08 2.90 -7.58
CA VAL A 56 -10.52 2.92 -8.95
C VAL A 56 -9.06 3.39 -8.92
N ASN A 57 -8.74 4.41 -8.13
CA ASN A 57 -7.36 4.86 -7.97
C ASN A 57 -6.46 3.77 -7.36
N LEU A 58 -6.93 3.06 -6.34
CA LEU A 58 -6.20 1.93 -5.76
C LEU A 58 -5.95 0.84 -6.82
N VAL A 59 -6.96 0.48 -7.63
CA VAL A 59 -6.79 -0.47 -8.74
C VAL A 59 -5.67 -0.04 -9.68
N VAL A 60 -5.61 1.24 -10.06
CA VAL A 60 -4.53 1.77 -10.92
C VAL A 60 -3.18 1.68 -10.22
N VAL A 61 -3.09 2.13 -8.96
CA VAL A 61 -1.84 2.11 -8.17
C VAL A 61 -1.30 0.68 -7.99
N HIS A 62 -2.16 -0.29 -7.65
CA HIS A 62 -1.78 -1.70 -7.54
C HIS A 62 -1.35 -2.27 -8.89
N SER A 63 -2.06 -1.94 -9.97
CA SER A 63 -1.69 -2.39 -11.32
C SER A 63 -0.30 -1.90 -11.72
N LEU A 64 0.02 -0.62 -11.47
CA LEU A 64 1.34 -0.07 -11.76
C LEU A 64 2.45 -0.80 -10.99
N LEU A 65 2.25 -1.12 -9.71
CA LEU A 65 3.22 -1.92 -8.97
C LEU A 65 3.35 -3.31 -9.59
N LEU A 66 2.23 -4.01 -9.79
CA LEU A 66 2.20 -5.40 -10.24
C LEU A 66 2.84 -5.58 -11.62
N LEU A 67 2.79 -4.58 -12.50
CA LEU A 67 3.52 -4.58 -13.77
C LEU A 67 5.04 -4.62 -13.59
N THR A 68 5.57 -4.07 -12.50
CA THR A 68 7.02 -4.04 -12.22
C THR A 68 7.51 -5.26 -11.43
N VAL A 69 6.62 -5.97 -10.73
CA VAL A 69 6.97 -7.12 -9.87
C VAL A 69 7.66 -8.27 -10.62
N PRO A 70 7.25 -8.68 -11.84
CA PRO A 70 7.94 -9.74 -12.58
C PRO A 70 9.44 -9.47 -12.79
N PHE A 71 9.83 -8.21 -12.99
CA PHE A 71 11.24 -7.84 -13.16
C PHE A 71 12.02 -7.93 -11.85
N ARG A 72 11.38 -7.61 -10.71
CA ARG A 72 11.94 -7.85 -9.37
C ARG A 72 12.13 -9.34 -9.12
N LEU A 73 11.13 -10.16 -9.44
CA LEU A 73 11.22 -11.62 -9.31
C LEU A 73 12.36 -12.19 -10.16
N HIS A 74 12.47 -11.77 -11.42
CA HIS A 74 13.60 -12.16 -12.28
C HIS A 74 14.95 -11.84 -11.61
N TYR A 75 15.10 -10.65 -11.04
CA TYR A 75 16.32 -10.25 -10.34
C TYR A 75 16.65 -11.15 -9.14
N TYR A 76 15.68 -11.41 -8.26
CA TYR A 76 15.93 -12.21 -7.05
C TYR A 76 16.13 -13.70 -7.34
N ILE A 77 15.54 -14.22 -8.43
CA ILE A 77 15.72 -15.62 -8.86
C ILE A 77 17.07 -15.79 -9.58
N ASN A 78 17.41 -14.90 -10.50
CA ASN A 78 18.60 -15.05 -11.35
C ASN A 78 19.87 -14.39 -10.77
N GLY A 79 19.72 -13.60 -9.70
CA GLY A 79 20.81 -12.91 -9.00
C GLY A 79 21.48 -11.79 -9.81
N LYS A 80 20.97 -11.45 -11.00
CA LYS A 80 21.54 -10.42 -11.89
C LYS A 80 20.46 -9.57 -12.55
N TRP A 81 20.71 -8.26 -12.59
CA TRP A 81 19.90 -7.31 -13.34
C TRP A 81 20.40 -7.20 -14.79
N VAL A 82 19.48 -7.29 -15.76
CA VAL A 82 19.82 -7.30 -17.20
C VAL A 82 19.10 -6.20 -18.01
N PHE A 83 18.20 -5.45 -17.38
CA PHE A 83 17.33 -4.49 -18.07
C PHE A 83 17.89 -3.06 -18.10
N GLY A 84 19.14 -2.88 -17.66
CA GLY A 84 19.82 -1.60 -17.60
C GLY A 84 19.43 -0.71 -16.42
N LEU A 85 20.31 0.23 -16.08
CA LEU A 85 20.17 1.09 -14.90
C LEU A 85 18.92 1.99 -14.92
N PRO A 86 18.50 2.62 -16.03
CA PRO A 86 17.29 3.46 -16.04
C PRO A 86 16.04 2.68 -15.64
N PHE A 87 15.90 1.44 -16.11
CA PHE A 87 14.75 0.60 -15.75
C PHE A 87 14.84 0.11 -14.30
N CYS A 88 16.05 -0.21 -13.80
CA CYS A 88 16.26 -0.54 -12.38
C CYS A 88 15.75 0.59 -11.48
N LYS A 89 16.13 1.84 -11.78
CA LYS A 89 15.68 3.03 -11.06
C LYS A 89 14.15 3.14 -11.07
N ALA A 90 13.50 2.85 -12.20
CA ALA A 90 12.05 2.99 -12.35
C ALA A 90 11.30 1.94 -11.53
N VAL A 91 11.74 0.68 -11.63
CA VAL A 91 11.20 -0.44 -10.83
C VAL A 91 11.43 -0.22 -9.34
N SER A 92 12.58 0.35 -8.95
CA SER A 92 12.90 0.71 -7.57
C SER A 92 11.94 1.78 -7.03
N ALA A 93 11.79 2.89 -7.77
CA ALA A 93 10.93 4.00 -7.39
C ALA A 93 9.46 3.60 -7.29
N THR A 94 8.99 2.71 -8.17
CA THR A 94 7.58 2.28 -8.24
C THR A 94 7.06 1.76 -6.91
N LEU A 95 7.88 1.03 -6.13
CA LEU A 95 7.45 0.49 -4.83
C LEU A 95 7.24 1.57 -3.77
N HIS A 96 8.11 2.58 -3.73
CA HIS A 96 7.95 3.72 -2.82
C HIS A 96 6.74 4.58 -3.22
N ILE A 97 6.59 4.86 -4.53
CA ILE A 97 5.43 5.59 -5.07
C ILE A 97 4.14 4.85 -4.74
N HIS A 98 4.12 3.54 -4.98
CA HIS A 98 2.99 2.67 -4.66
C HIS A 98 2.61 2.76 -3.18
N MET A 99 3.57 2.63 -2.27
CA MET A 99 3.32 2.70 -0.83
C MET A 99 2.66 4.04 -0.45
N TYR A 100 3.22 5.17 -0.89
CA TYR A 100 2.70 6.49 -0.53
C TYR A 100 1.36 6.82 -1.18
N LEU A 101 1.15 6.44 -2.45
CA LEU A 101 -0.14 6.60 -3.12
C LEU A 101 -1.23 5.74 -2.48
N THR A 102 -0.91 4.48 -2.16
CA THR A 102 -1.84 3.57 -1.48
C THR A 102 -2.22 4.13 -0.12
N PHE A 103 -1.25 4.61 0.66
CA PHE A 103 -1.51 5.27 1.94
C PHE A 103 -2.42 6.49 1.78
N LEU A 104 -2.13 7.38 0.82
CA LEU A 104 -2.95 8.56 0.54
C LEU A 104 -4.40 8.18 0.21
N PHE A 105 -4.62 7.21 -0.69
CA PHE A 105 -5.97 6.79 -1.06
C PHE A 105 -6.71 6.07 0.08
N TYR A 106 -6.00 5.35 0.96
CA TYR A 106 -6.59 4.81 2.19
C TYR A 106 -7.03 5.91 3.16
N VAL A 107 -6.17 6.91 3.42
CA VAL A 107 -6.50 8.07 4.26
C VAL A 107 -7.74 8.77 3.72
N VAL A 108 -7.76 9.07 2.41
CA VAL A 108 -8.92 9.70 1.75
C VAL A 108 -10.17 8.86 1.92
N THR A 109 -10.10 7.54 1.66
CA THR A 109 -11.24 6.62 1.81
C THR A 109 -11.79 6.60 3.23
N LEU A 110 -10.91 6.57 4.24
CA LEU A 110 -11.29 6.57 5.65
C LEU A 110 -11.93 7.89 6.07
N VAL A 111 -11.33 9.03 5.71
CA VAL A 111 -11.87 10.36 5.99
C VAL A 111 -13.26 10.54 5.37
N ILE A 112 -13.44 10.14 4.11
CA ILE A 112 -14.76 10.21 3.45
C ILE A 112 -15.80 9.39 4.22
N ARG A 113 -15.46 8.16 4.63
CA ARG A 113 -16.37 7.30 5.38
C ARG A 113 -16.75 7.90 6.73
N TRP A 114 -15.85 8.62 7.38
CA TRP A 114 -16.15 9.32 8.61
C TRP A 114 -17.06 10.53 8.41
N LEU A 115 -16.78 11.36 7.40
CA LEU A 115 -17.67 12.48 7.06
C LEU A 115 -19.10 11.99 6.77
N VAL A 116 -19.21 10.85 6.08
CA VAL A 116 -20.46 10.14 5.83
C VAL A 116 -21.10 9.67 7.15
N PHE A 117 -20.33 9.09 8.08
CA PHE A 117 -20.85 8.62 9.37
C PHE A 117 -21.39 9.75 10.26
N PHE A 118 -20.71 10.90 10.30
CA PHE A 118 -21.16 12.06 11.07
C PHE A 118 -22.31 12.82 10.41
N GLN A 119 -22.89 12.29 9.33
CA GLN A 119 -23.98 12.89 8.56
C GLN A 119 -23.67 14.30 8.06
N TRP A 120 -22.40 14.61 7.78
CA TRP A 120 -22.01 15.85 7.10
C TRP A 120 -22.26 15.76 5.59
N LYS A 121 -23.38 15.12 5.20
CA LYS A 121 -23.70 14.73 3.82
C LYS A 121 -24.50 15.79 3.07
N ASP A 122 -25.34 16.54 3.79
CA ASP A 122 -26.55 17.12 3.23
C ASP A 122 -26.36 18.35 2.32
N LYS A 123 -25.12 18.75 1.98
CA LYS A 123 -24.88 19.93 1.14
C LYS A 123 -24.03 19.74 -0.13
N VAL A 124 -23.52 18.53 -0.44
CA VAL A 124 -22.44 18.41 -1.47
C VAL A 124 -22.51 17.17 -2.38
N GLU A 125 -23.59 16.38 -2.40
CA GLU A 125 -23.60 15.03 -3.03
C GLU A 125 -23.21 14.99 -4.53
N PHE A 126 -23.68 15.95 -5.35
CA PHE A 126 -23.38 16.02 -6.79
C PHE A 126 -21.99 16.62 -7.05
N TYR A 127 -21.67 17.73 -6.39
CA TYR A 127 -20.35 18.38 -6.47
C TYR A 127 -19.23 17.41 -6.05
N ARG A 128 -19.41 16.60 -5.01
CA ARG A 128 -18.39 15.68 -4.51
C ARG A 128 -17.88 14.68 -5.55
N LYS A 129 -18.71 14.25 -6.53
CA LYS A 129 -18.30 13.26 -7.54
C LYS A 129 -17.35 13.87 -8.57
N LEU A 130 -17.72 15.01 -9.16
CA LEU A 130 -16.87 15.70 -10.13
C LEU A 130 -15.60 16.23 -9.47
N HIS A 131 -15.72 16.76 -8.25
CA HIS A 131 -14.57 17.15 -7.44
C HIS A 131 -13.66 15.96 -7.09
N ALA A 132 -14.20 14.76 -6.85
CA ALA A 132 -13.37 13.58 -6.58
C ALA A 132 -12.59 13.12 -7.81
N VAL A 133 -13.21 13.13 -8.99
CA VAL A 133 -12.54 12.81 -10.25
C VAL A 133 -11.48 13.88 -10.57
N GLY A 134 -11.84 15.16 -10.45
CA GLY A 134 -10.90 16.27 -10.63
C GLY A 134 -9.73 16.24 -9.65
N ALA A 135 -9.98 15.98 -8.36
CA ALA A 135 -8.94 15.83 -7.34
C ALA A 135 -8.04 14.62 -7.61
N SER A 136 -8.61 13.49 -8.06
CA SER A 136 -7.85 12.31 -8.49
C SER A 136 -6.94 12.65 -9.68
N ALA A 137 -7.47 13.31 -10.72
CA ALA A 137 -6.68 13.76 -11.86
C ALA A 137 -5.56 14.73 -11.45
N ALA A 138 -5.85 15.64 -10.51
CA ALA A 138 -4.85 16.55 -9.95
C ALA A 138 -3.75 15.80 -9.19
N VAL A 139 -4.11 14.83 -8.33
CA VAL A 139 -3.14 13.97 -7.63
C VAL A 139 -2.23 13.26 -8.63
N TRP A 140 -2.78 12.63 -9.67
CA TRP A 140 -1.98 11.96 -10.70
C TRP A 140 -1.07 12.92 -11.47
N THR A 141 -1.56 14.12 -11.79
CA THR A 141 -0.76 15.15 -12.45
C THR A 141 0.41 15.58 -11.57
N VAL A 142 0.15 15.90 -10.30
CA VAL A 142 1.18 16.31 -9.33
C VAL A 142 2.19 15.19 -9.10
N VAL A 143 1.73 13.95 -8.93
CA VAL A 143 2.60 12.78 -8.75
C VAL A 143 3.50 12.60 -9.96
N SER A 144 2.95 12.69 -11.18
CA SER A 144 3.74 12.57 -12.40
C SER A 144 4.76 13.70 -12.52
N LEU A 145 4.36 14.94 -12.21
CA LEU A 145 5.23 16.12 -12.22
C LEU A 145 6.36 16.08 -11.19
N ILE A 146 6.17 15.39 -10.05
CA ILE A 146 7.22 15.23 -9.04
C ILE A 146 8.10 14.02 -9.36
N VAL A 147 7.49 12.87 -9.66
CA VAL A 147 8.19 11.61 -9.87
C VAL A 147 9.08 11.67 -11.10
N VAL A 148 8.60 12.19 -12.24
CA VAL A 148 9.36 12.17 -13.50
C VAL A 148 10.66 12.98 -13.40
N PRO A 149 10.66 14.24 -12.90
CA PRO A 149 11.91 14.99 -12.73
C PRO A 149 12.85 14.38 -11.69
N VAL A 150 12.33 13.95 -10.54
CA VAL A 150 13.15 13.30 -9.50
C VAL A 150 13.82 12.06 -10.05
N PHE A 151 13.06 11.23 -10.78
CA PHE A 151 13.58 10.05 -11.46
C PHE A 151 14.67 10.38 -12.49
N ARG A 152 14.45 11.41 -13.33
CA ARG A 152 15.37 11.73 -14.44
C ARG A 152 16.66 12.44 -13.98
N PHE A 153 16.58 13.27 -12.95
CA PHE A 153 17.67 14.18 -12.61
C PHE A 153 18.34 13.87 -11.26
N GLN A 154 17.68 13.15 -10.35
CA GLN A 154 18.17 12.99 -8.97
C GLN A 154 18.32 11.54 -8.53
N TYR A 155 17.44 10.63 -8.99
CA TYR A 155 17.43 9.27 -8.48
C TYR A 155 18.59 8.44 -9.04
N GLY A 156 19.42 7.88 -8.17
CA GLY A 156 20.54 6.99 -8.51
C GLY A 156 21.67 7.71 -9.27
N THR A 157 21.94 8.97 -8.94
CA THR A 157 23.05 9.78 -9.50
C THR A 157 24.16 10.06 -8.48
N SER A 158 23.94 9.76 -7.21
CA SER A 158 24.86 10.07 -6.10
C SER A 158 26.00 9.05 -5.95
N GLY A 159 25.80 7.83 -6.42
CA GLY A 159 26.76 6.73 -6.30
C GLY A 159 27.22 6.15 -7.64
N THR A 160 28.26 5.32 -7.57
CA THR A 160 28.71 4.47 -8.68
C THR A 160 27.96 3.14 -8.63
N TYR A 161 26.95 2.98 -9.48
CA TYR A 161 26.12 1.77 -9.53
C TYR A 161 26.54 0.84 -10.67
N ASN A 162 26.63 -0.46 -10.38
CA ASN A 162 26.91 -1.49 -11.38
C ASN A 162 25.65 -1.80 -12.19
N ASN A 163 25.79 -2.09 -13.48
CA ASN A 163 24.68 -2.48 -14.36
C ASN A 163 24.11 -3.87 -14.03
N THR A 164 24.84 -4.71 -13.28
CA THR A 164 24.42 -6.09 -12.96
C THR A 164 23.70 -6.22 -11.61
N THR A 165 23.74 -5.21 -10.75
CA THR A 165 23.04 -5.18 -9.46
C THR A 165 21.97 -4.09 -9.45
N CYS A 166 20.88 -4.31 -8.72
CA CYS A 166 19.76 -3.38 -8.65
C CYS A 166 19.20 -3.30 -7.23
N PHE A 167 18.52 -2.19 -6.90
CA PHE A 167 17.90 -1.86 -5.61
C PHE A 167 18.84 -1.37 -4.50
N ASN A 168 20.14 -1.28 -4.78
CA ASN A 168 21.16 -0.82 -3.83
C ASN A 168 21.42 0.69 -4.00
N PHE A 169 20.48 1.55 -3.55
CA PHE A 169 20.54 3.01 -3.72
C PHE A 169 20.91 3.78 -2.45
N GLN A 170 21.69 3.20 -1.54
CA GLN A 170 22.04 3.79 -0.23
C GLN A 170 22.78 5.13 -0.30
N GLU A 171 23.58 5.37 -1.35
CA GLU A 171 24.29 6.66 -1.52
C GLU A 171 23.32 7.85 -1.66
N GLU A 172 22.12 7.63 -2.18
CA GLU A 172 21.09 8.67 -2.26
C GLU A 172 20.64 9.12 -0.86
N LEU A 173 20.65 8.20 0.13
CA LEU A 173 20.29 8.51 1.50
C LEU A 173 21.38 9.31 2.22
N LYS A 174 22.55 9.52 1.65
CA LYS A 174 23.57 10.42 2.23
C LYS A 174 23.26 11.89 1.95
N GLN A 175 22.48 12.19 0.92
CA GLN A 175 22.06 13.54 0.62
C GLN A 175 21.14 14.11 1.71
N GLY A 176 21.45 15.31 2.20
CA GLY A 176 20.68 15.95 3.28
C GLY A 176 19.20 16.14 2.95
N SER A 177 18.89 16.56 1.72
CA SER A 177 17.51 16.73 1.23
C SER A 177 16.71 15.43 1.25
N VAL A 178 17.32 14.32 0.82
CA VAL A 178 16.71 12.99 0.81
C VAL A 178 16.50 12.48 2.23
N LYS A 179 17.47 12.68 3.14
CA LYS A 179 17.32 12.34 4.57
C LYS A 179 16.13 13.09 5.20
N VAL A 180 16.07 14.41 5.00
CA VAL A 180 14.98 15.25 5.54
C VAL A 180 13.63 14.75 5.03
N LEU A 181 13.50 14.46 3.74
CA LEU A 181 12.26 13.92 3.17
C LEU A 181 11.88 12.58 3.83
N ASN A 182 12.83 11.67 4.00
CA ASN A 182 12.57 10.37 4.66
C ASN A 182 12.12 10.57 6.11
N TYR A 183 12.76 11.46 6.89
CA TYR A 183 12.36 11.76 8.26
C TYR A 183 10.95 12.38 8.34
N ILE A 184 10.60 13.27 7.41
CA ILE A 184 9.24 13.81 7.30
C ILE A 184 8.22 12.67 7.10
N MET A 185 8.50 11.75 6.17
CA MET A 185 7.59 10.61 5.91
C MET A 185 7.49 9.65 7.10
N ILE A 186 8.62 9.38 7.76
CA ILE A 186 8.71 8.62 9.01
C ILE A 186 7.86 9.24 10.12
N GLY A 187 7.76 10.57 10.21
CA GLY A 187 6.89 11.22 11.18
C GLY A 187 5.42 11.22 10.78
N ILE A 188 5.14 11.60 9.53
CA ILE A 188 3.77 11.81 9.03
C ILE A 188 2.98 10.49 8.97
N VAL A 189 3.55 9.42 8.43
CA VAL A 189 2.82 8.17 8.19
C VAL A 189 2.33 7.53 9.50
N PRO A 190 3.18 7.33 10.53
CA PRO A 190 2.72 6.84 11.83
C PRO A 190 1.78 7.81 12.53
N CYS A 191 2.04 9.12 12.50
CA CYS A 191 1.19 10.13 13.14
C CYS A 191 -0.25 10.09 12.59
N ILE A 192 -0.40 10.14 11.26
CA ILE A 192 -1.70 10.03 10.60
C ILE A 192 -2.33 8.67 10.92
N THR A 193 -1.57 7.58 10.88
CA THR A 193 -2.09 6.24 11.21
C THR A 193 -2.67 6.18 12.62
N CYS A 194 -1.99 6.77 13.61
CA CYS A 194 -2.46 6.84 14.99
C CYS A 194 -3.75 7.65 15.13
N ILE A 195 -3.83 8.82 14.47
CA ILE A 195 -5.05 9.63 14.43
C ILE A 195 -6.20 8.83 13.79
N LEU A 196 -5.91 8.14 12.68
CA LEU A 196 -6.88 7.30 11.99
C LEU A 196 -7.40 6.15 12.85
N LEU A 197 -6.51 5.48 13.57
CA LEU A 197 -6.87 4.40 14.47
C LEU A 197 -7.73 4.89 15.65
N ALA A 198 -7.33 6.00 16.30
CA ALA A 198 -8.05 6.56 17.44
C ALA A 198 -9.48 6.96 17.08
N LEU A 199 -9.66 7.66 15.95
CA LEU A 199 -10.97 8.06 15.44
C LEU A 199 -11.81 6.84 15.05
N GLN A 200 -11.21 5.82 14.42
CA GLN A 200 -11.93 4.60 14.08
C GLN A 200 -12.41 3.83 15.31
N ILE A 201 -11.59 3.71 16.35
CA ILE A 201 -11.96 3.08 17.63
C ILE A 201 -13.14 3.84 18.27
N PHE A 202 -13.08 5.17 18.28
CA PHE A 202 -14.16 6.02 18.79
C PHE A 202 -15.49 5.77 18.04
N ILE A 203 -15.44 5.72 16.71
CA ILE A 203 -16.61 5.44 15.87
C ILE A 203 -17.17 4.04 16.16
N ILE A 204 -16.31 3.02 16.20
CA ILE A 204 -16.73 1.64 16.50
C ILE A 204 -17.41 1.58 17.87
N HIS A 205 -16.84 2.22 18.88
CA HIS A 205 -17.45 2.29 20.21
C HIS A 205 -18.85 2.91 20.17
N LYS A 206 -19.02 4.03 19.46
CA LYS A 206 -20.33 4.68 19.29
C LYS A 206 -21.34 3.77 18.56
N VAL A 207 -20.90 3.06 17.51
CA VAL A 207 -21.74 2.13 16.74
C VAL A 207 -22.15 0.95 17.62
N VAL A 208 -21.23 0.33 18.36
CA VAL A 208 -21.51 -0.80 19.25
C VAL A 208 -22.53 -0.44 20.34
N ARG A 209 -22.43 0.75 20.94
CA ARG A 209 -23.44 1.22 21.90
C ARG A 209 -24.84 1.39 21.28
N ARG A 210 -24.91 1.71 19.98
CA ARG A 210 -26.17 1.91 19.23
C ARG A 210 -26.75 0.59 18.67
N ILE A 211 -25.96 -0.48 18.57
CA ILE A 211 -26.39 -1.77 17.99
C ILE A 211 -27.50 -2.46 18.80
N SER A 212 -27.66 -2.14 20.08
CA SER A 212 -28.63 -2.76 20.99
C SER A 212 -30.12 -2.65 20.60
N GLY A 213 -30.49 -2.06 19.45
CA GLY A 213 -31.90 -1.93 19.06
C GLY A 213 -32.26 -1.67 17.59
N SER A 214 -31.37 -1.81 16.59
CA SER A 214 -31.74 -1.50 15.19
C SER A 214 -30.95 -2.24 14.10
N ILE A 215 -31.66 -2.69 13.06
CA ILE A 215 -31.11 -3.31 11.83
C ILE A 215 -30.18 -2.35 11.07
N TRP A 216 -30.42 -1.03 11.12
CA TRP A 216 -29.58 -0.04 10.44
C TRP A 216 -28.16 0.02 11.01
N SER A 217 -28.00 -0.31 12.30
CA SER A 217 -26.69 -0.37 12.97
C SER A 217 -25.79 -1.49 12.43
N HIS A 218 -26.37 -2.58 11.89
CA HIS A 218 -25.59 -3.67 11.31
C HIS A 218 -24.88 -3.21 10.04
N GLN A 219 -25.56 -2.50 9.13
CA GLN A 219 -24.92 -2.00 7.90
C GLN A 219 -23.80 -0.99 8.21
N GLU A 220 -24.02 -0.11 9.18
CA GLU A 220 -22.99 0.82 9.67
C GLU A 220 -21.80 0.07 10.28
N PHE A 221 -22.05 -0.96 11.09
CA PHE A 221 -21.01 -1.81 11.69
C PHE A 221 -20.15 -2.50 10.63
N TRP A 222 -20.77 -3.08 9.60
CA TRP A 222 -20.03 -3.71 8.49
C TRP A 222 -19.18 -2.71 7.71
N ALA A 223 -19.66 -1.46 7.55
CA ALA A 223 -18.85 -0.41 6.96
C ALA A 223 -17.61 -0.08 7.83
N GLN A 224 -17.74 -0.10 9.15
CA GLN A 224 -16.61 0.09 10.07
C GLN A 224 -15.61 -1.07 10.06
N ILE A 225 -16.08 -2.32 9.93
CA ILE A 225 -15.19 -3.48 9.75
C ILE A 225 -14.37 -3.34 8.47
N LYS A 226 -14.98 -2.89 7.37
CA LYS A 226 -14.25 -2.62 6.12
C LYS A 226 -13.21 -1.50 6.27
N SER A 227 -13.46 -0.50 7.12
CA SER A 227 -12.48 0.56 7.42
C SER A 227 -11.33 0.03 8.28
N LEU A 228 -11.63 -0.88 9.22
CA LEU A 228 -10.61 -1.55 10.02
C LEU A 228 -9.66 -2.39 9.16
N ILE A 229 -10.15 -3.06 8.11
CA ILE A 229 -9.30 -3.79 7.16
C ILE A 229 -8.22 -2.89 6.56
N PHE A 230 -8.57 -1.70 6.07
CA PHE A 230 -7.57 -0.76 5.52
C PHE A 230 -6.56 -0.30 6.58
N LEU A 231 -7.01 -0.03 7.80
CA LEU A 231 -6.12 0.35 8.90
C LEU A 231 -5.16 -0.76 9.29
N THR A 232 -5.66 -2.00 9.39
CA THR A 232 -4.82 -3.17 9.66
C THR A 232 -3.76 -3.33 8.57
N ILE A 233 -4.11 -3.10 7.31
CA ILE A 233 -3.14 -3.15 6.20
C ILE A 233 -2.09 -2.05 6.34
N ILE A 234 -2.45 -0.82 6.69
CA ILE A 234 -1.48 0.26 6.95
C ILE A 234 -0.51 -0.15 8.06
N ILE A 235 -1.04 -0.65 9.19
CA ILE A 235 -0.25 -1.02 10.36
C ILE A 235 0.70 -2.18 10.06
N ILE A 236 0.24 -3.19 9.32
CA ILE A 236 1.05 -4.38 9.03
C ILE A 236 2.01 -4.14 7.86
N CYS A 237 1.59 -3.41 6.83
CA CYS A 237 2.35 -3.31 5.59
C CYS A 237 3.28 -2.08 5.55
N PHE A 238 2.91 -0.96 6.18
CA PHE A 238 3.64 0.31 6.00
C PHE A 238 4.42 0.73 7.25
N LEU A 239 3.84 0.54 8.43
CA LEU A 239 4.47 0.97 9.68
C LEU A 239 5.81 0.25 9.96
N PRO A 240 5.96 -1.07 9.76
CA PRO A 240 7.23 -1.76 10.03
C PRO A 240 8.38 -1.19 9.19
N TYR A 241 8.11 -0.85 7.93
CA TYR A 241 9.08 -0.21 7.06
C TYR A 241 9.50 1.15 7.59
N HIS A 242 8.56 2.01 7.99
CA HIS A 242 8.90 3.34 8.49
C HIS A 242 9.67 3.29 9.81
N LEU A 243 9.30 2.37 10.71
CA LEU A 243 10.01 2.17 11.98
C LEU A 243 11.44 1.66 11.74
N PHE A 244 11.61 0.66 10.87
CA PHE A 244 12.94 0.16 10.53
C PHE A 244 13.78 1.20 9.77
N ARG A 245 13.14 2.01 8.92
CA ARG A 245 13.81 3.04 8.11
C ARG A 245 14.49 4.10 8.96
N ILE A 246 13.95 4.42 10.15
CA ILE A 246 14.63 5.31 11.13
C ILE A 246 16.02 4.76 11.44
N TYR A 247 16.04 3.51 11.89
CA TYR A 247 17.28 2.83 12.28
C TYR A 247 18.25 2.68 11.10
N TYR A 248 17.73 2.35 9.91
CA TYR A 248 18.53 2.17 8.70
C TYR A 248 19.23 3.46 8.24
N ILE A 249 18.57 4.63 8.34
CA ILE A 249 19.16 5.91 7.92
C ILE A 249 20.32 6.32 8.84
N GLU A 250 20.21 6.02 10.13
CA GLU A 250 21.26 6.33 11.13
C GLU A 250 22.49 5.44 10.94
N HIS A 251 22.31 4.19 10.51
CA HIS A 251 23.38 3.18 10.41
C HIS A 251 23.71 2.79 8.96
N VAL A 252 23.42 3.68 8.00
CA VAL A 252 23.53 3.41 6.55
C VAL A 252 24.94 3.01 6.08
N ASN A 253 25.97 3.31 6.89
CA ASN A 253 27.38 3.06 6.55
C ASN A 253 27.96 1.77 7.15
N GLU A 254 27.21 1.03 7.98
CA GLU A 254 27.83 0.06 8.88
C GLU A 254 27.75 -1.41 8.43
N ASN A 255 26.68 -1.83 7.73
CA ASN A 255 26.48 -3.27 7.51
C ASN A 255 25.64 -3.63 6.26
N TYR A 256 26.11 -4.60 5.47
CA TYR A 256 25.38 -5.17 4.32
C TYR A 256 24.08 -5.88 4.74
N GLN A 257 24.02 -6.43 5.96
CA GLN A 257 22.81 -7.10 6.46
C GLN A 257 21.65 -6.13 6.61
N LEU A 258 21.94 -4.86 6.90
CA LEU A 258 20.94 -3.82 7.08
C LEU A 258 20.21 -3.49 5.77
N GLU A 259 20.91 -3.60 4.65
CA GLU A 259 20.35 -3.42 3.31
C GLU A 259 19.34 -4.52 2.99
N ASN A 260 19.69 -5.78 3.23
CA ASN A 260 18.77 -6.90 3.04
C ASN A 260 17.52 -6.77 3.92
N CYS A 261 17.69 -6.37 5.19
CA CYS A 261 16.56 -6.11 6.09
C CYS A 261 15.69 -4.94 5.61
N ASN A 262 16.28 -3.86 5.09
CA ASN A 262 15.52 -2.75 4.51
C ASN A 262 14.68 -3.23 3.32
N GLU A 263 15.26 -4.00 2.41
CA GLU A 263 14.55 -4.52 1.25
C GLU A 263 13.46 -5.54 1.63
N ILE A 264 13.71 -6.41 2.60
CA ILE A 264 12.69 -7.33 3.13
C ILE A 264 11.54 -6.54 3.72
N THR A 265 11.82 -5.57 4.60
CA THR A 265 10.77 -4.76 5.24
C THR A 265 10.00 -3.93 4.22
N LEU A 266 10.70 -3.40 3.21
CA LEU A 266 10.08 -2.68 2.10
C LEU A 266 9.21 -3.61 1.24
N SER A 267 9.59 -4.87 1.03
CA SER A 267 8.79 -5.83 0.28
C SER A 267 7.44 -6.14 0.94
N ILE A 268 7.34 -6.05 2.28
CA ILE A 268 6.08 -6.23 3.02
C ILE A 268 5.04 -5.18 2.58
N THR A 269 5.46 -3.98 2.17
CA THR A 269 4.55 -2.95 1.65
C THR A 269 3.78 -3.41 0.41
N ALA A 270 4.37 -4.30 -0.41
CA ALA A 270 3.74 -4.85 -1.61
C ALA A 270 2.54 -5.76 -1.28
N ILE A 271 2.52 -6.37 -0.09
CA ILE A 271 1.42 -7.23 0.39
C ILE A 271 0.12 -6.43 0.50
N SER A 272 0.19 -5.09 0.62
CA SER A 272 -0.99 -4.24 0.58
C SER A 272 -1.84 -4.40 -0.69
N CYS A 273 -1.31 -4.94 -1.79
CA CYS A 273 -2.10 -5.26 -3.00
C CYS A 273 -3.13 -6.40 -2.80
N LEU A 274 -3.07 -7.12 -1.69
CA LEU A 274 -4.07 -8.12 -1.32
C LEU A 274 -5.36 -7.49 -0.77
N ASP A 275 -5.37 -6.18 -0.51
CA ASP A 275 -6.52 -5.45 0.01
C ASP A 275 -7.76 -5.57 -0.88
N LEU A 276 -7.60 -5.47 -2.20
CA LEU A 276 -8.69 -5.57 -3.17
C LEU A 276 -9.29 -6.97 -3.17
N LEU A 277 -8.43 -7.99 -3.08
CA LEU A 277 -8.87 -9.39 -2.97
C LEU A 277 -9.63 -9.61 -1.66
N ALA A 278 -9.07 -9.13 -0.54
CA ALA A 278 -9.71 -9.20 0.77
C ALA A 278 -11.07 -8.48 0.78
N PHE A 279 -11.18 -7.33 0.09
CA PHE A 279 -12.41 -6.56 -0.04
C PHE A 279 -13.48 -7.32 -0.84
N VAL A 280 -13.12 -7.90 -1.98
CA VAL A 280 -14.03 -8.70 -2.81
C VAL A 280 -14.53 -9.92 -2.05
N LEU A 281 -13.63 -10.65 -1.37
CA LEU A 281 -13.98 -11.83 -0.57
C LEU A 281 -14.85 -11.49 0.64
N SER A 282 -14.65 -10.33 1.24
CA SER A 282 -15.52 -9.83 2.32
C SER A 282 -16.90 -9.45 1.79
N GLY A 283 -16.99 -8.93 0.55
CA GLY A 283 -18.25 -8.63 -0.12
C GLY A 283 -19.06 -9.85 -0.54
N SER A 284 -18.40 -10.91 -1.04
CA SER A 284 -19.08 -12.15 -1.49
C SER A 284 -19.64 -12.96 -0.32
N ARG A 285 -18.85 -13.14 0.76
CA ARG A 285 -19.32 -13.78 2.00
C ARG A 285 -20.47 -13.02 2.65
N LEU A 286 -20.48 -11.70 2.49
CA LEU A 286 -21.56 -10.85 2.98
C LEU A 286 -22.85 -11.01 2.17
N LYS A 287 -22.77 -11.08 0.83
CA LYS A 287 -23.94 -11.41 -0.01
C LYS A 287 -24.53 -12.75 0.38
N HIS A 288 -23.71 -13.78 0.55
CA HIS A 288 -24.17 -15.11 0.97
C HIS A 288 -24.85 -15.09 2.35
N LYS A 289 -24.26 -14.43 3.35
CA LYS A 289 -24.88 -14.30 4.69
C LYS A 289 -26.19 -13.52 4.66
N VAL A 290 -26.28 -12.45 3.86
CA VAL A 290 -27.51 -11.65 3.72
C VAL A 290 -28.60 -12.43 2.99
N THR A 291 -28.28 -13.21 1.96
CA THR A 291 -29.26 -14.08 1.27
C THR A 291 -29.78 -15.15 2.21
N VAL A 292 -28.91 -15.83 2.96
CA VAL A 292 -29.31 -16.85 3.94
C VAL A 292 -30.16 -16.27 5.08
N PHE A 293 -29.88 -15.03 5.51
CA PHE A 293 -30.69 -14.36 6.53
C PHE A 293 -32.06 -13.93 5.97
N ARG A 294 -32.12 -13.48 4.71
CA ARG A 294 -33.37 -13.13 4.04
C ARG A 294 -34.26 -14.36 3.83
N ASP A 295 -33.69 -15.48 3.41
CA ASP A 295 -34.43 -16.73 3.18
C ASP A 295 -35.02 -17.29 4.49
N LYS A 296 -34.35 -17.05 5.63
CA LYS A 296 -34.87 -17.38 6.96
C LYS A 296 -36.05 -16.51 7.41
N PHE A 297 -36.20 -15.29 6.88
CA PHE A 297 -37.30 -14.37 7.22
C PHE A 297 -38.48 -14.45 6.26
N THR A 298 -38.28 -14.94 5.03
CA THR A 298 -39.38 -15.23 4.08
C THR A 298 -40.09 -16.57 4.35
N CYS A 299 -39.67 -17.31 5.39
CA CYS A 299 -40.25 -18.59 5.76
C CYS A 299 -41.12 -18.53 7.04
N CYS A 300 -41.46 -17.31 7.50
CA CYS A 300 -42.48 -17.04 8.53
C CYS A 300 -43.59 -16.17 7.95
#